data_AF-A0A967Z0W0-F1
#
_entry.id   AF-A0A967Z0W0-F1
#
_cell.length_a   1.000
_cell.length_b   1.000
_cell.length_c   1.000
_cell.angle_alpha   90.00
_cell.angle_beta   90.00
_cell.angle_gamma   90.00
#
_symmetry.space_group_name_H-M   'P 1'
#
loop_
_entity.id
_entity.type
_entity.pdbx_description
1 polymer ?
#
loop_
_entity_poly.entity_id
_entity_poly.type
_entity_poly.pdbx_seq_one_letter_code
_entity_poly.pdbx_strand_id
1 'polypeptide(L)'
;MAQINLFTPAIIHKEKALTALQRLALKEAQEQLQTAREIDPSLADLEMLTHTVDFLRKVGVHSKTRPPGLVRAWRRLREAKDSTPSRTMYAILETTLCRRILERLPDDYNDYVHPSSGGLHIGYCHLVLQNAEAAHKKLLDYLTAHAEESHPLLWGYFGDAGYLLNRSDESNSGYLRALFMDPQAVDLAMLKQPQIRTIYDELCEQHDDDLARALLPSEAWLQGVLHIPPGNTYLAKFIQRRRFDLSAELLLYPTQRSHQFALCLYVDQSGLHGDIDFNAREEMQRLDGELFRRYLAVLESRPGPQRILERW
;
A
#
# COMPACT_ATOMS: atom_id res chain seq x y z
N MET A 1 44.90 -21.32 -12.89
CA MET A 1 43.46 -21.38 -12.54
C MET A 1 43.29 -20.66 -11.22
N ALA A 2 42.78 -19.43 -11.25
CA ALA A 2 42.52 -18.66 -10.04
C ALA A 2 41.26 -19.22 -9.36
N GLN A 3 41.43 -19.77 -8.17
CA GLN A 3 40.32 -20.20 -7.33
C GLN A 3 39.54 -18.94 -6.95
N ILE A 4 38.31 -18.82 -7.44
CA ILE A 4 37.39 -17.75 -7.04
C ILE A 4 37.09 -17.99 -5.56
N ASN A 5 37.84 -17.34 -4.68
CA ASN A 5 37.57 -17.33 -3.24
C ASN A 5 36.30 -16.51 -3.04
N LEU A 6 35.15 -17.19 -3.02
CA LEU A 6 33.82 -16.62 -2.76
C LEU A 6 33.68 -16.00 -1.35
N PHE A 7 34.72 -16.12 -0.51
CA PHE A 7 34.77 -15.60 0.86
C PHE A 7 35.97 -14.67 1.02
N THR A 8 35.95 -13.51 0.36
CA THR A 8 36.93 -12.47 0.67
C THR A 8 36.67 -11.95 2.09
N PRO A 9 37.71 -11.64 2.88
CA PRO A 9 37.55 -11.02 4.20
C PRO A 9 36.65 -9.78 4.19
N ALA A 10 36.59 -9.05 3.07
CA ALA A 10 35.67 -7.93 2.87
C ALA A 10 34.18 -8.32 3.00
N ILE A 11 33.78 -9.49 2.50
CA ILE A 11 32.40 -9.99 2.62
C ILE A 11 32.05 -10.21 4.09
N ILE A 12 32.96 -10.80 4.88
CA ILE A 12 32.76 -11.03 6.32
C ILE A 12 32.55 -9.68 7.05
N HIS A 13 33.34 -8.66 6.72
CA HIS A 13 33.16 -7.33 7.29
C HIS A 13 31.83 -6.68 6.84
N LYS A 14 31.40 -6.87 5.60
CA LYS A 14 30.08 -6.43 5.12
C LYS A 14 28.94 -7.11 5.89
N GLU A 15 29.01 -8.41 6.13
CA GLU A 15 28.00 -9.14 6.93
C GLU A 15 27.95 -8.66 8.39
N LYS A 16 29.11 -8.41 9.00
CA LYS A 16 29.19 -7.80 10.34
C LYS A 16 28.58 -6.40 10.35
N ALA A 17 28.82 -5.59 9.33
CA ALA A 17 28.20 -4.28 9.20
C ALA A 17 26.67 -4.36 9.12
N LEU A 18 26.14 -5.28 8.31
CA LEU A 18 24.70 -5.53 8.23
C LEU A 18 24.12 -5.96 9.57
N THR A 19 24.79 -6.85 10.29
CA THR A 19 24.37 -7.29 11.63
C THR A 19 24.38 -6.11 12.62
N ALA A 20 25.42 -5.29 12.60
CA ALA A 20 25.52 -4.08 13.41
C ALA A 20 24.43 -3.05 13.07
N LEU A 21 24.12 -2.89 11.79
CA LEU A 21 23.04 -2.03 11.29
C LEU A 21 21.68 -2.50 11.82
N GLN A 22 21.40 -3.81 11.75
CA GLN A 22 20.15 -4.39 12.24
C GLN A 22 19.91 -4.11 13.74
N ARG A 23 20.97 -4.05 14.56
CA ARG A 23 20.88 -3.67 15.98
C ARG A 23 21.02 -2.17 16.26
N LEU A 24 21.08 -1.33 15.21
CA LEU A 24 21.34 0.11 15.28
C LEU A 24 22.66 0.47 16.01
N ALA A 25 23.67 -0.40 15.91
CA ALA A 25 25.04 -0.13 16.35
C ALA A 25 25.79 0.62 15.23
N LEU A 26 25.34 1.84 14.92
CA LEU A 26 25.74 2.57 13.71
C LEU A 26 27.24 2.87 13.62
N LYS A 27 27.91 3.13 14.76
CA LYS A 27 29.37 3.35 14.80
C LYS A 27 30.13 2.10 14.35
N GLU A 28 29.75 0.96 14.90
CA GLU A 28 30.37 -0.32 14.54
C GLU A 28 30.06 -0.69 13.09
N ALA A 29 28.82 -0.48 12.63
CA ALA A 29 28.46 -0.70 11.23
C ALA A 29 29.36 0.11 10.29
N GLN A 30 29.60 1.39 10.61
CA GLN A 30 30.49 2.26 9.86
C GLN A 30 31.93 1.75 9.83
N GLU A 31 32.47 1.35 10.98
CA GLU A 31 33.84 0.80 11.10
C GLU A 31 33.99 -0.46 10.24
N GLN A 32 33.02 -1.38 10.29
CA GLN A 32 33.04 -2.60 9.48
C GLN A 32 32.92 -2.32 7.97
N LEU A 33 32.09 -1.36 7.56
CA LEU A 33 32.01 -0.94 6.15
C LEU A 33 33.31 -0.30 5.66
N GLN A 34 33.97 0.49 6.49
CA GLN A 34 35.24 1.11 6.16
C GLN A 34 36.33 0.05 5.96
N THR A 35 36.43 -0.92 6.87
CA THR A 35 37.38 -2.05 6.72
C THR A 35 37.06 -2.89 5.48
N ALA A 36 35.78 -3.17 5.19
CA ALA A 36 35.40 -3.88 3.98
C ALA A 36 35.86 -3.13 2.71
N ARG A 37 35.69 -1.80 2.69
CA ARG A 37 36.12 -0.93 1.57
C ARG A 37 37.63 -0.89 1.40
N GLU A 38 38.40 -0.92 2.49
CA GLU A 38 39.87 -0.96 2.45
C GLU A 38 40.39 -2.29 1.87
N ILE A 39 39.72 -3.40 2.14
CA ILE A 39 40.08 -4.73 1.63
C ILE A 39 39.66 -4.89 0.15
N ASP A 40 38.44 -4.49 -0.18
CA ASP A 40 37.90 -4.56 -1.53
C ASP A 40 37.04 -3.31 -1.83
N PRO A 41 37.64 -2.27 -2.44
CA PRO A 41 36.92 -1.06 -2.81
C PRO A 41 35.81 -1.28 -3.84
N SER A 42 35.89 -2.37 -4.60
CA SER A 42 34.94 -2.71 -5.67
C SER A 42 33.79 -3.58 -5.19
N LEU A 43 33.77 -3.95 -3.90
CA LEU A 43 32.71 -4.76 -3.32
C LEU A 43 31.36 -4.04 -3.45
N ALA A 44 30.42 -4.72 -4.10
CA ALA A 44 29.08 -4.18 -4.35
C ALA A 44 28.39 -3.71 -3.06
N ASP A 45 27.56 -2.67 -3.22
CA ASP A 45 26.64 -2.11 -2.22
C ASP A 45 27.28 -1.37 -1.03
N LEU A 46 28.61 -1.29 -0.92
CA LEU A 46 29.28 -0.62 0.22
C LEU A 46 28.90 0.86 0.34
N GLU A 47 28.80 1.57 -0.78
CA GLU A 47 28.36 2.98 -0.80
C GLU A 47 26.90 3.11 -0.34
N MET A 48 26.01 2.27 -0.84
CA MET A 48 24.60 2.25 -0.45
C MET A 48 24.43 1.96 1.05
N LEU A 49 25.17 0.99 1.60
CA LEU A 49 25.17 0.70 3.03
C LEU A 49 25.74 1.84 3.87
N THR A 50 26.75 2.56 3.36
CA THR A 50 27.27 3.76 4.02
C THR A 50 26.21 4.84 4.10
N HIS A 51 25.51 5.13 2.99
CA HIS A 51 24.40 6.08 2.97
C HIS A 51 23.25 5.66 3.89
N THR A 52 22.99 4.35 4.02
CA THR A 52 22.01 3.79 4.96
C THR A 52 22.38 4.11 6.41
N VAL A 53 23.63 3.89 6.80
CA VAL A 53 24.13 4.22 8.15
C VAL A 53 24.06 5.74 8.40
N ASP A 54 24.46 6.55 7.43
CA ASP A 54 24.44 8.00 7.52
C ASP A 54 23.02 8.56 7.68
N PHE A 55 22.05 8.01 6.94
CA PHE A 55 20.65 8.39 7.10
C PHE A 55 20.17 8.13 8.54
N LEU A 56 20.39 6.91 9.06
CA LEU A 56 19.97 6.54 10.42
C LEU A 56 20.64 7.41 11.49
N ARG A 57 21.92 7.75 11.29
CA ARG A 57 22.65 8.67 12.17
C ARG A 57 22.06 10.08 12.12
N LYS A 58 21.73 10.59 10.93
CA LYS A 58 21.13 11.92 10.73
C LYS A 58 19.75 12.05 11.38
N VAL A 59 18.93 11.00 11.33
CA VAL A 59 17.63 10.97 12.01
C VAL A 59 17.73 10.67 13.51
N GLY A 60 18.95 10.45 14.02
CA GLY A 60 19.24 10.34 15.45
C GLY A 60 18.83 9.02 16.09
N VAL A 61 18.72 7.92 15.33
CA VAL A 61 18.44 6.60 15.90
C VAL A 61 19.71 5.90 16.37
N HIS A 62 19.58 5.10 17.42
CA HIS A 62 20.64 4.31 18.01
C HIS A 62 20.04 3.08 18.71
N SER A 63 20.90 2.16 19.18
CA SER A 63 20.47 0.89 19.78
C SER A 63 19.45 1.02 20.94
N LYS A 64 19.50 2.12 21.69
CA LYS A 64 18.62 2.43 22.85
C LYS A 64 17.42 3.32 22.51
N THR A 65 17.21 3.69 21.25
CA THR A 65 16.07 4.53 20.86
C THR A 65 14.75 3.82 21.19
N ARG A 66 13.84 4.55 21.86
CA ARG A 66 12.51 4.05 22.25
C ARG A 66 11.56 4.03 21.04
N PRO A 67 10.46 3.24 21.08
CA PRO A 67 9.53 3.12 19.95
C PRO A 67 9.03 4.44 19.35
N PRO A 68 8.65 5.47 20.13
CA PRO A 68 8.28 6.78 19.57
C PRO A 68 9.38 7.45 18.72
N GLY A 69 10.64 7.28 19.13
CA GLY A 69 11.79 7.77 18.37
C GLY A 69 11.96 7.03 17.04
N LEU A 70 11.74 5.71 17.04
CA LEU A 70 11.78 4.88 15.84
C LEU A 70 10.63 5.21 14.88
N VAL A 71 9.42 5.47 15.37
CA VAL A 71 8.29 5.93 14.55
C VAL A 71 8.59 7.29 13.89
N ARG A 72 9.21 8.23 14.63
CA ARG A 72 9.65 9.50 14.04
C ARG A 72 10.68 9.29 12.93
N ALA A 73 11.64 8.38 13.13
CA ALA A 73 12.62 8.04 12.11
C ALA A 73 11.97 7.38 10.88
N TRP A 74 10.99 6.48 11.09
CA TRP A 74 10.19 5.90 10.01
C TRP A 74 9.41 6.97 9.25
N ARG A 75 8.79 7.94 9.93
CA ARG A 75 8.10 9.06 9.25
C ARG A 75 9.08 9.89 8.40
N ARG A 76 10.28 10.18 8.91
CA ARG A 76 11.32 10.86 8.13
C ARG A 76 11.75 10.05 6.90
N LEU A 77 11.81 8.73 7.02
CA LEU A 77 12.07 7.85 5.87
C LEU A 77 10.94 7.94 4.83
N ARG A 78 9.67 7.96 5.26
CA ARG A 78 8.51 8.13 4.37
C ARG A 78 8.54 9.47 3.64
N GLU A 79 8.83 10.56 4.35
CA GLU A 79 8.99 11.90 3.77
C GLU A 79 10.15 11.95 2.77
N ALA A 80 11.18 11.14 2.96
CA ALA A 80 12.36 11.07 2.10
C ALA A 80 12.26 9.99 1.01
N LYS A 81 11.11 9.34 0.80
CA LYS A 81 10.96 8.20 -0.12
C LYS A 81 11.48 8.52 -1.52
N ASP A 82 11.07 9.65 -2.08
CA ASP A 82 11.44 10.08 -3.45
C ASP A 82 12.86 10.64 -3.55
N SER A 83 13.47 10.99 -2.41
CA SER A 83 14.87 11.45 -2.33
C SER A 83 15.85 10.36 -1.90
N THR A 84 15.35 9.14 -1.64
CA THR A 84 16.21 8.02 -1.25
C THR A 84 16.94 7.49 -2.49
N PRO A 85 18.30 7.37 -2.45
CA PRO A 85 19.10 7.03 -3.62
C PRO A 85 18.72 5.73 -4.34
N SER A 86 18.13 4.76 -3.62
CA SER A 86 17.67 3.50 -4.22
C SER A 86 16.52 2.86 -3.44
N ARG A 87 15.70 2.07 -4.16
CA ARG A 87 14.65 1.23 -3.55
C ARG A 87 15.23 0.22 -2.55
N THR A 88 16.42 -0.34 -2.86
CA THR A 88 17.13 -1.27 -1.96
C THR A 88 17.50 -0.61 -0.64
N MET A 89 18.05 0.61 -0.67
CA MET A 89 18.34 1.38 0.54
C MET A 89 17.08 1.63 1.37
N TYR A 90 16.00 2.07 0.72
CA TYR A 90 14.72 2.29 1.39
C TYR A 90 14.22 1.01 2.09
N ALA A 91 14.26 -0.13 1.40
CA ALA A 91 13.82 -1.42 1.93
C ALA A 91 14.66 -1.86 3.14
N ILE A 92 15.99 -1.65 3.12
CA ILE A 92 16.88 -1.96 4.25
C ILE A 92 16.54 -1.08 5.46
N LEU A 93 16.39 0.23 5.24
CA LEU A 93 16.05 1.19 6.30
C LEU A 93 14.70 0.85 6.93
N GLU A 94 13.69 0.61 6.11
CA GLU A 94 12.35 0.29 6.57
C GLU A 94 12.30 -1.04 7.34
N THR A 95 12.92 -2.09 6.78
CA THR A 95 13.05 -3.39 7.44
C THR A 95 13.73 -3.26 8.80
N THR A 96 14.82 -2.49 8.86
CA THR A 96 15.57 -2.27 10.10
C THR A 96 14.72 -1.55 11.15
N LEU A 97 14.01 -0.49 10.76
CA LEU A 97 13.15 0.27 11.67
C LEU A 97 11.96 -0.58 12.16
N CYS A 98 11.26 -1.27 11.26
CA CYS A 98 10.13 -2.13 11.60
C CYS A 98 10.54 -3.27 12.55
N ARG A 99 11.67 -3.93 12.29
CA ARG A 99 12.21 -4.96 13.19
C ARG A 99 12.48 -4.41 14.58
N ARG A 100 13.18 -3.26 14.67
CA ARG A 100 13.51 -2.64 15.96
C ARG A 100 12.29 -2.13 16.72
N ILE A 101 11.23 -1.73 16.01
CA ILE A 101 9.96 -1.38 16.63
C ILE A 101 9.34 -2.62 17.28
N LEU A 102 9.22 -3.72 16.54
CA LEU A 102 8.59 -4.96 17.07
C LEU A 102 9.39 -5.57 18.22
N GLU A 103 10.73 -5.60 18.16
CA GLU A 103 11.59 -6.10 19.26
C GLU A 103 11.44 -5.31 20.59
N ARG A 104 10.85 -4.12 20.53
CA ARG A 104 10.72 -3.21 21.68
C ARG A 104 9.29 -3.10 22.19
N LEU A 105 8.34 -3.78 21.57
CA LEU A 105 6.94 -3.78 21.95
C LEU A 105 6.58 -5.10 22.65
N PRO A 106 5.59 -5.09 23.54
CA PRO A 106 4.97 -6.31 24.04
C PRO A 106 4.29 -7.11 22.90
N ASP A 107 4.24 -8.43 23.04
CA ASP A 107 3.64 -9.33 22.03
C ASP A 107 2.12 -9.10 21.84
N ASP A 108 1.44 -8.63 22.90
CA ASP A 108 0.01 -8.34 22.94
C ASP A 108 -0.36 -6.95 22.43
N TYR A 109 0.62 -6.13 22.06
CA TYR A 109 0.38 -4.81 21.46
C TYR A 109 -0.38 -4.98 20.14
N ASN A 110 -1.49 -4.26 19.92
CA ASN A 110 -2.38 -4.44 18.75
C ASN A 110 -2.66 -3.15 17.96
N ASP A 111 -1.99 -2.04 18.29
CA ASP A 111 -2.40 -0.71 17.85
C ASP A 111 -1.21 0.07 17.25
N TYR A 112 -1.37 1.40 17.17
CA TYR A 112 -0.36 2.35 16.75
C TYR A 112 0.68 2.63 17.83
N VAL A 113 1.95 2.54 17.44
CA VAL A 113 3.11 2.84 18.31
C VAL A 113 3.19 4.33 18.69
N HIS A 114 2.38 5.21 18.08
CA HIS A 114 2.25 6.63 18.43
C HIS A 114 0.90 7.24 17.97
N PRO A 115 -0.15 7.25 18.83
CA PRO A 115 -1.52 7.55 18.39
C PRO A 115 -1.78 8.99 17.93
N SER A 116 -1.09 9.99 18.52
CA SER A 116 -1.44 11.41 18.36
C SER A 116 -1.18 12.02 16.97
N SER A 117 -0.76 11.23 15.98
CA SER A 117 -0.53 11.68 14.60
C SER A 117 -0.70 10.55 13.58
N GLY A 118 -1.60 9.60 13.83
CA GLY A 118 -1.82 8.45 12.94
C GLY A 118 -0.53 7.65 12.76
N GLY A 119 0.07 7.20 13.86
CA GLY A 119 1.42 6.62 13.92
C GLY A 119 1.65 5.37 13.05
N LEU A 120 2.70 4.61 13.35
CA LEU A 120 2.94 3.36 12.64
C LEU A 120 2.09 2.24 13.25
N HIS A 121 1.18 1.66 12.46
CA HIS A 121 0.44 0.47 12.87
C HIS A 121 1.36 -0.74 12.82
N ILE A 122 1.38 -1.56 13.88
CA ILE A 122 2.29 -2.71 13.96
C ILE A 122 2.04 -3.78 12.89
N GLY A 123 0.81 -3.88 12.38
CA GLY A 123 0.48 -4.79 11.29
C GLY A 123 1.32 -4.51 10.04
N TYR A 124 1.62 -3.23 9.77
CA TYR A 124 2.55 -2.85 8.71
C TYR A 124 3.97 -3.35 8.97
N CYS A 125 4.46 -3.23 10.22
CA CYS A 125 5.78 -3.73 10.57
C CYS A 125 5.89 -5.24 10.29
N HIS A 126 4.85 -6.02 10.63
CA HIS A 126 4.83 -7.44 10.31
C HIS A 126 4.82 -7.71 8.80
N LEU A 127 4.09 -6.91 8.00
CA LEU A 127 4.11 -7.02 6.53
C LEU A 127 5.49 -6.78 5.93
N VAL A 128 6.17 -5.69 6.35
CA VAL A 128 7.52 -5.36 5.89
C VAL A 128 8.48 -6.53 6.16
N LEU A 129 8.31 -7.20 7.31
CA LEU A 129 9.12 -8.35 7.72
C LEU A 129 8.64 -9.70 7.14
N GLN A 130 7.70 -9.70 6.20
CA GLN A 130 7.15 -10.92 5.56
C GLN A 130 6.46 -11.88 6.54
N ASN A 131 6.03 -11.41 7.71
CA ASN A 131 5.27 -12.19 8.68
C ASN A 131 3.77 -12.02 8.41
N ALA A 132 3.29 -12.62 7.32
CA ALA A 132 1.95 -12.37 6.80
C ALA A 132 0.82 -12.78 7.77
N GLU A 133 0.93 -13.90 8.51
CA GLU A 133 -0.12 -14.27 9.48
C GLU A 133 -0.23 -13.26 10.63
N ALA A 134 0.92 -12.81 11.17
CA ALA A 134 0.93 -11.85 12.25
C ALA A 134 0.38 -10.49 11.78
N ALA A 135 0.79 -10.04 10.59
CA ALA A 135 0.25 -8.84 9.98
C ALA A 135 -1.27 -8.91 9.81
N HIS A 136 -1.75 -10.00 9.21
CA HIS A 136 -3.17 -10.25 8.98
C HIS A 136 -3.96 -10.17 10.29
N LYS A 137 -3.54 -10.92 11.31
CA LYS A 137 -4.21 -10.93 12.62
C LYS A 137 -4.29 -9.53 13.23
N LYS A 138 -3.15 -8.83 13.33
CA LYS A 138 -3.10 -7.49 13.96
C LYS A 138 -3.96 -6.47 13.18
N LEU A 139 -3.96 -6.52 11.86
CA LEU A 139 -4.78 -5.63 11.02
C LEU A 139 -6.27 -5.97 11.15
N LEU A 140 -6.64 -7.25 11.10
CA LEU A 140 -8.02 -7.68 11.23
C LEU A 140 -8.60 -7.29 12.59
N ASP A 141 -7.87 -7.54 13.68
CA ASP A 141 -8.29 -7.18 15.03
C ASP A 141 -8.56 -5.67 15.14
N TYR A 142 -7.65 -4.84 14.63
CA TYR A 142 -7.79 -3.38 14.63
C TYR A 142 -8.98 -2.91 13.78
N LEU A 143 -9.05 -3.38 12.53
CA LEU A 143 -10.06 -2.97 11.54
C LEU A 143 -11.46 -3.44 11.93
N THR A 144 -11.58 -4.56 12.65
CA THR A 144 -12.87 -5.02 13.21
C THR A 144 -13.35 -4.10 14.32
N ALA A 145 -12.44 -3.66 15.20
CA ALA A 145 -12.75 -2.75 16.30
C ALA A 145 -13.04 -1.31 15.85
N HIS A 146 -12.44 -0.87 14.73
CA HIS A 146 -12.49 0.53 14.27
C HIS A 146 -12.94 0.66 12.81
N ALA A 147 -13.86 -0.19 12.35
CA ALA A 147 -14.20 -0.32 10.93
C ALA A 147 -14.60 1.01 10.25
N GLU A 148 -15.35 1.87 10.95
CA GLU A 148 -15.85 3.14 10.39
C GLU A 148 -14.80 4.29 10.42
N GLU A 149 -13.78 4.18 11.27
CA GLU A 149 -12.77 5.24 11.50
C GLU A 149 -11.39 4.88 10.92
N SER A 150 -11.25 3.66 10.43
CA SER A 150 -9.97 3.14 9.94
C SER A 150 -9.49 3.87 8.69
N HIS A 151 -8.22 4.25 8.71
CA HIS A 151 -7.55 4.90 7.58
C HIS A 151 -7.49 3.96 6.36
N PRO A 152 -7.79 4.41 5.12
CA PRO A 152 -7.81 3.57 3.91
C PRO A 152 -6.52 2.77 3.67
N LEU A 153 -5.37 3.37 3.99
CA LEU A 153 -4.06 2.71 3.95
C LEU A 153 -4.02 1.36 4.72
N LEU A 154 -4.69 1.26 5.88
CA LEU A 154 -4.73 0.01 6.65
C LEU A 154 -5.52 -1.09 5.94
N TRP A 155 -6.58 -0.73 5.21
CA TRP A 155 -7.30 -1.68 4.36
C TRP A 155 -6.42 -2.20 3.23
N GLY A 156 -5.55 -1.35 2.68
CA GLY A 156 -4.56 -1.76 1.66
C GLY A 156 -3.58 -2.78 2.22
N TYR A 157 -3.04 -2.52 3.41
CA TYR A 157 -2.17 -3.46 4.12
C TYR A 157 -2.88 -4.77 4.47
N PHE A 158 -4.16 -4.72 4.85
CA PHE A 158 -4.95 -5.93 5.06
C PHE A 158 -5.13 -6.73 3.76
N GLY A 159 -5.36 -6.03 2.65
CA GLY A 159 -5.40 -6.60 1.30
C GLY A 159 -4.10 -7.32 0.92
N ASP A 160 -2.96 -6.69 1.21
CA ASP A 160 -1.61 -7.25 1.02
C ASP A 160 -1.39 -8.50 1.87
N ALA A 161 -1.80 -8.48 3.15
CA ALA A 161 -1.71 -9.63 4.04
C ALA A 161 -2.55 -10.81 3.51
N GLY A 162 -3.79 -10.53 3.08
CA GLY A 162 -4.67 -11.54 2.49
C GLY A 162 -4.09 -12.13 1.20
N TYR A 163 -3.49 -11.28 0.35
CA TYR A 163 -2.83 -11.73 -0.88
C TYR A 163 -1.67 -12.70 -0.59
N LEU A 164 -0.77 -12.33 0.32
CA LEU A 164 0.38 -13.17 0.70
C LEU A 164 -0.04 -14.51 1.33
N LEU A 165 -1.23 -14.57 1.94
CA LEU A 165 -1.80 -15.78 2.54
C LEU A 165 -2.71 -16.57 1.57
N ASN A 166 -2.80 -16.18 0.30
CA ASN A 166 -3.72 -16.76 -0.69
C ASN A 166 -5.20 -16.73 -0.26
N ARG A 167 -5.61 -15.70 0.48
CA ARG A 167 -7.00 -15.46 0.89
C ARG A 167 -7.63 -14.43 -0.05
N SER A 168 -8.08 -14.91 -1.21
CA SER A 168 -8.60 -14.07 -2.30
C SER A 168 -9.69 -13.11 -1.85
N ASP A 169 -10.66 -13.59 -1.06
CA ASP A 169 -11.85 -12.82 -0.70
C ASP A 169 -11.51 -11.67 0.26
N GLU A 170 -10.65 -11.96 1.24
CA GLU A 170 -10.14 -10.95 2.18
C GLU A 170 -9.24 -9.95 1.47
N SER A 171 -8.37 -10.43 0.57
CA SER A 171 -7.49 -9.59 -0.23
C SER A 171 -8.30 -8.60 -1.07
N ASN A 172 -9.29 -9.11 -1.80
CA ASN A 172 -10.21 -8.31 -2.59
C ASN A 172 -11.00 -7.33 -1.72
N SER A 173 -11.53 -7.75 -0.57
CA SER A 173 -12.23 -6.85 0.35
C SER A 173 -11.33 -5.73 0.88
N GLY A 174 -10.06 -6.03 1.17
CA GLY A 174 -9.08 -5.05 1.62
C GLY A 174 -8.79 -4.00 0.55
N TYR A 175 -8.45 -4.44 -0.67
CA TYR A 175 -8.17 -3.52 -1.78
C TYR A 175 -9.41 -2.72 -2.20
N LEU A 176 -10.59 -3.32 -2.25
CA LEU A 176 -11.83 -2.58 -2.51
C LEU A 176 -12.04 -1.46 -1.51
N ARG A 177 -11.91 -1.73 -0.21
CA ARG A 177 -12.08 -0.70 0.83
C ARG A 177 -11.03 0.39 0.68
N ALA A 178 -9.76 0.01 0.50
CA ALA A 178 -8.67 0.97 0.36
C ALA A 178 -8.88 1.92 -0.83
N LEU A 179 -9.10 1.35 -2.02
CA LEU A 179 -9.15 2.09 -3.29
C LEU A 179 -10.44 2.89 -3.45
N PHE A 180 -11.59 2.38 -3.03
CA PHE A 180 -12.85 3.12 -3.14
C PHE A 180 -13.00 4.18 -2.05
N MET A 181 -12.41 3.99 -0.85
CA MET A 181 -12.45 5.01 0.19
C MET A 181 -11.59 6.22 -0.15
N ASP A 182 -10.32 5.98 -0.46
CA ASP A 182 -9.37 7.01 -0.85
C ASP A 182 -8.20 6.39 -1.61
N PRO A 183 -8.21 6.42 -2.96
CA PRO A 183 -7.12 5.83 -3.74
C PRO A 183 -5.79 6.60 -3.57
N GLN A 184 -5.83 7.86 -3.15
CA GLN A 184 -4.63 8.67 -2.92
C GLN A 184 -3.88 8.22 -1.67
N ALA A 185 -4.62 7.73 -0.66
CA ALA A 185 -4.05 7.24 0.58
C ALA A 185 -3.33 5.89 0.46
N VAL A 186 -3.48 5.17 -0.66
CA VAL A 186 -2.91 3.82 -0.84
C VAL A 186 -1.44 3.90 -1.25
N ASP A 187 -0.60 3.12 -0.57
CA ASP A 187 0.82 2.99 -0.93
C ASP A 187 1.06 2.01 -2.08
N LEU A 188 0.78 2.47 -3.29
CA LEU A 188 0.92 1.68 -4.51
C LEU A 188 2.34 1.18 -4.79
N ALA A 189 3.37 1.83 -4.22
CA ALA A 189 4.75 1.37 -4.39
C ALA A 189 5.04 0.06 -3.64
N MET A 190 4.29 -0.21 -2.56
CA MET A 190 4.51 -1.36 -1.67
C MET A 190 3.48 -2.47 -1.84
N LEU A 191 2.45 -2.21 -2.64
CA LEU A 191 1.36 -3.11 -2.96
C LEU A 191 1.88 -4.49 -3.40
N LYS A 192 1.30 -5.55 -2.83
CA LYS A 192 1.70 -6.94 -3.09
C LYS A 192 0.97 -7.56 -4.27
N GLN A 193 -0.19 -7.04 -4.63
CA GLN A 193 -0.96 -7.53 -5.79
C GLN A 193 -0.42 -6.94 -7.10
N PRO A 194 0.35 -7.69 -7.90
CA PRO A 194 1.00 -7.17 -9.10
C PRO A 194 0.02 -6.65 -10.15
N GLN A 195 -1.16 -7.27 -10.29
CA GLN A 195 -2.13 -6.88 -11.33
C GLN A 195 -2.64 -5.46 -11.13
N ILE A 196 -2.94 -5.05 -9.88
CA ILE A 196 -3.37 -3.67 -9.59
C ILE A 196 -2.23 -2.70 -9.90
N ARG A 197 -0.99 -3.08 -9.60
CA ARG A 197 0.19 -2.27 -9.92
C ARG A 197 0.39 -2.09 -11.42
N THR A 198 0.24 -3.15 -12.21
CA THR A 198 0.31 -3.08 -13.67
C THR A 198 -0.70 -2.10 -14.23
N ILE A 199 -1.96 -2.15 -13.77
CA ILE A 199 -3.01 -1.21 -14.19
C ILE A 199 -2.64 0.23 -13.84
N TYR A 200 -2.10 0.44 -12.64
CA TYR A 200 -1.66 1.77 -12.23
C TYR A 200 -0.48 2.28 -13.07
N ASP A 201 0.52 1.44 -13.34
CA ASP A 201 1.67 1.80 -14.18
C ASP A 201 1.19 2.18 -15.61
N GLU A 202 0.23 1.43 -16.19
CA GLU A 202 -0.41 1.75 -17.48
C GLU A 202 -1.18 3.07 -17.47
N LEU A 203 -1.86 3.40 -16.37
CA LEU A 203 -2.57 4.67 -16.21
C LEU A 203 -1.62 5.85 -16.10
N CYS A 204 -0.48 5.68 -15.43
CA CYS A 204 0.56 6.70 -15.32
C CYS A 204 1.26 7.02 -16.66
N GLU A 205 1.18 6.13 -17.66
CA GLU A 205 1.66 6.45 -19.01
C GLU A 205 0.77 7.47 -19.74
N GLN A 206 -0.50 7.59 -19.31
CA GLN A 206 -1.53 8.39 -19.99
C GLN A 206 -1.99 9.60 -19.17
N HIS A 207 -1.80 9.56 -17.85
CA HIS A 207 -2.34 10.51 -16.89
C HIS A 207 -1.28 10.91 -15.85
N ASP A 208 -1.47 12.07 -15.21
CA ASP A 208 -0.71 12.40 -14.00
C ASP A 208 -1.02 11.43 -12.85
N ASP A 209 -0.17 11.41 -11.82
CA ASP A 209 -0.28 10.48 -10.69
C ASP A 209 -1.64 10.55 -9.98
N ASP A 210 -2.13 11.77 -9.72
CA ASP A 210 -3.37 11.98 -8.99
C ASP A 210 -4.56 11.42 -9.76
N LEU A 211 -4.63 11.65 -11.07
CA LEU A 211 -5.70 11.13 -11.93
C LEU A 211 -5.58 9.62 -12.14
N ALA A 212 -4.37 9.10 -12.35
CA ALA A 212 -4.11 7.67 -12.47
C ALA A 212 -4.60 6.91 -11.22
N ARG A 213 -4.29 7.43 -10.03
CA ARG A 213 -4.80 6.91 -8.75
C ARG A 213 -6.32 6.96 -8.69
N ALA A 214 -6.94 8.07 -9.09
CA ALA A 214 -8.40 8.22 -9.04
C ALA A 214 -9.14 7.27 -10.01
N LEU A 215 -8.55 6.93 -11.16
CA LEU A 215 -9.10 5.99 -12.14
C LEU A 215 -8.90 4.52 -11.75
N LEU A 216 -7.84 4.22 -10.98
CA LEU A 216 -7.45 2.86 -10.61
C LEU A 216 -8.58 1.97 -10.07
N PRO A 217 -9.50 2.41 -9.19
CA PRO A 217 -10.55 1.53 -8.67
C PRO A 217 -11.51 1.05 -9.77
N SER A 218 -11.89 1.95 -10.69
CA SER A 218 -12.77 1.65 -11.82
C SER A 218 -12.08 0.72 -12.81
N GLU A 219 -10.82 1.03 -13.16
CA GLU A 219 -10.05 0.25 -14.12
C GLU A 219 -9.73 -1.17 -13.60
N ALA A 220 -9.34 -1.28 -12.33
CA ALA A 220 -9.12 -2.58 -11.71
C ALA A 220 -10.39 -3.44 -11.67
N TRP A 221 -11.57 -2.84 -11.55
CA TRP A 221 -12.84 -3.56 -11.68
C TRP A 221 -13.17 -3.95 -13.13
N LEU A 222 -12.94 -3.04 -14.09
CA LEU A 222 -13.19 -3.27 -15.51
C LEU A 222 -12.35 -4.45 -16.04
N GLN A 223 -11.09 -4.53 -15.61
CA GLN A 223 -10.18 -5.62 -15.96
C GLN A 223 -10.41 -6.91 -15.13
N GLY A 224 -11.37 -6.91 -14.20
CA GLY A 224 -11.71 -8.08 -13.39
C GLY A 224 -10.70 -8.42 -12.29
N VAL A 225 -9.78 -7.51 -11.96
CA VAL A 225 -8.81 -7.66 -10.86
C VAL A 225 -9.50 -7.42 -9.51
N LEU A 226 -10.42 -6.45 -9.45
CA LEU A 226 -11.31 -6.24 -8.32
C LEU A 226 -12.70 -6.77 -8.62
N HIS A 227 -13.30 -7.43 -7.64
CA HIS A 227 -14.65 -7.96 -7.72
C HIS A 227 -15.52 -7.39 -6.60
N ILE A 228 -16.60 -6.69 -6.95
CA ILE A 228 -17.56 -6.18 -5.97
C ILE A 228 -18.61 -7.26 -5.74
N PRO A 229 -18.64 -7.93 -4.57
CA PRO A 229 -19.59 -8.99 -4.33
C PRO A 229 -21.02 -8.42 -4.18
N PRO A 230 -22.06 -9.11 -4.69
CA PRO A 230 -23.45 -8.67 -4.54
C PRO A 230 -23.89 -8.58 -3.08
N GLY A 231 -24.78 -7.64 -2.78
CA GLY A 231 -25.30 -7.41 -1.41
C GLY A 231 -24.29 -6.79 -0.45
N ASN A 232 -23.14 -6.34 -0.96
CA ASN A 232 -22.07 -5.83 -0.15
C ASN A 232 -22.22 -4.33 0.15
N THR A 233 -22.89 -4.03 1.26
CA THR A 233 -23.22 -2.67 1.67
C THR A 233 -22.23 -2.05 2.66
N TYR A 234 -21.05 -2.65 2.90
CA TYR A 234 -20.14 -2.11 3.93
C TYR A 234 -19.61 -0.69 3.60
N LEU A 235 -19.46 -0.34 2.32
CA LEU A 235 -19.13 1.03 1.91
C LEU A 235 -20.36 1.92 1.74
N ALA A 236 -21.59 1.39 1.82
CA ALA A 236 -22.79 2.16 1.52
C ALA A 236 -22.90 3.42 2.40
N LYS A 237 -22.66 3.31 3.70
CA LYS A 237 -22.63 4.47 4.61
C LYS A 237 -21.52 5.47 4.26
N PHE A 238 -20.32 4.97 3.91
CA PHE A 238 -19.20 5.81 3.52
C PHE A 238 -19.52 6.59 2.23
N ILE A 239 -20.03 5.87 1.22
CA ILE A 239 -20.41 6.40 -0.09
C ILE A 239 -21.55 7.41 0.06
N GLN A 240 -22.57 7.14 0.88
CA GLN A 240 -23.65 8.10 1.15
C GLN A 240 -23.15 9.41 1.74
N ARG A 241 -22.09 9.40 2.56
CA ARG A 241 -21.49 10.60 3.16
C ARG A 241 -20.52 11.33 2.24
N ARG A 242 -19.94 10.62 1.25
CA ARG A 242 -18.83 11.09 0.41
C ARG A 242 -19.23 11.35 -1.05
N ARG A 243 -20.34 10.79 -1.53
CA ARG A 243 -20.92 11.22 -2.80
C ARG A 243 -21.16 12.70 -2.67
N PHE A 244 -20.48 13.48 -3.50
CA PHE A 244 -20.79 14.88 -3.62
C PHE A 244 -22.25 14.96 -4.02
N ASP A 245 -23.03 15.77 -3.29
CA ASP A 245 -24.38 16.09 -3.69
C ASP A 245 -24.24 16.91 -4.98
N LEU A 246 -24.29 16.24 -6.13
CA LEU A 246 -24.22 16.84 -7.47
C LEU A 246 -25.47 17.67 -7.79
N SER A 247 -26.13 18.22 -6.75
CA SER A 247 -27.03 19.34 -6.92
C SER A 247 -26.34 20.38 -7.78
N ALA A 248 -27.00 20.71 -8.89
CA ALA A 248 -26.44 21.33 -10.07
C ALA A 248 -25.53 22.52 -9.70
N GLU A 249 -24.25 22.48 -10.14
CA GLU A 249 -23.31 23.61 -10.37
C GLU A 249 -21.85 23.41 -9.90
N LEU A 250 -21.45 22.27 -9.34
CA LEU A 250 -20.03 22.03 -9.06
C LEU A 250 -19.29 21.44 -10.27
N LEU A 251 -18.47 22.27 -10.93
CA LEU A 251 -17.44 21.82 -11.87
C LEU A 251 -16.40 20.99 -11.10
N LEU A 252 -16.59 19.67 -11.09
CA LEU A 252 -15.63 18.74 -10.48
C LEU A 252 -14.33 18.69 -11.30
N TYR A 253 -13.20 18.66 -10.58
CA TYR A 253 -11.90 18.38 -11.20
C TYR A 253 -11.85 16.95 -11.77
N PRO A 254 -11.00 16.65 -12.76
CA PRO A 254 -10.90 15.31 -13.37
C PRO A 254 -10.71 14.18 -12.34
N THR A 255 -9.88 14.40 -11.32
CA THR A 255 -9.62 13.44 -10.23
C THR A 255 -10.89 13.16 -9.41
N GLN A 256 -11.65 14.19 -9.07
CA GLN A 256 -12.91 14.07 -8.33
C GLN A 256 -13.99 13.38 -9.15
N ARG A 257 -14.09 13.71 -10.45
CA ARG A 257 -15.03 13.04 -11.38
C ARG A 257 -14.75 11.54 -11.46
N SER A 258 -13.48 11.17 -11.59
CA SER A 258 -13.05 9.77 -11.69
C SER A 258 -13.33 9.01 -10.40
N HIS A 259 -13.06 9.62 -9.23
CA HIS A 259 -13.39 9.01 -7.95
C HIS A 259 -14.90 8.87 -7.76
N GLN A 260 -15.69 9.90 -8.08
CA GLN A 260 -17.16 9.85 -8.02
C GLN A 260 -17.72 8.76 -8.94
N PHE A 261 -17.15 8.59 -10.15
CA PHE A 261 -17.51 7.51 -11.05
C PHE A 261 -17.29 6.15 -10.38
N ALA A 262 -16.13 5.93 -9.75
CA ALA A 262 -15.85 4.70 -9.02
C ALA A 262 -16.88 4.45 -7.89
N LEU A 263 -17.25 5.49 -7.13
CA LEU A 263 -18.28 5.35 -6.08
C LEU A 263 -19.65 4.95 -6.67
N CYS A 264 -20.05 5.52 -7.80
CA CYS A 264 -21.29 5.16 -8.49
C CYS A 264 -21.25 3.72 -9.03
N LEU A 265 -20.12 3.31 -9.61
CA LEU A 265 -19.88 1.94 -10.04
C LEU A 265 -20.06 0.97 -8.86
N TYR A 266 -19.51 1.31 -7.69
CA TYR A 266 -19.70 0.48 -6.51
C TYR A 266 -21.16 0.35 -6.12
N VAL A 267 -21.90 1.45 -6.10
CA VAL A 267 -23.32 1.44 -5.74
C VAL A 267 -24.10 0.52 -6.68
N ASP A 268 -23.98 0.68 -7.99
CA ASP A 268 -24.69 -0.17 -8.96
C ASP A 268 -24.32 -1.65 -8.83
N GLN A 269 -23.04 -1.96 -8.57
CA GLN A 269 -22.57 -3.35 -8.50
C GLN A 269 -22.74 -4.01 -7.13
N SER A 270 -22.97 -3.22 -6.07
CA SER A 270 -23.17 -3.73 -4.70
C SER A 270 -24.61 -4.18 -4.42
N GLY A 271 -25.55 -3.91 -5.33
CA GLY A 271 -26.95 -4.30 -5.22
C GLY A 271 -27.15 -5.81 -5.01
N LEU A 272 -28.26 -6.18 -4.38
CA LEU A 272 -28.66 -7.58 -4.25
C LEU A 272 -29.21 -8.08 -5.60
N HIS A 273 -28.89 -9.31 -5.99
CA HIS A 273 -29.56 -10.05 -7.07
C HIS A 273 -29.69 -9.32 -8.43
N GLY A 274 -28.74 -8.47 -8.79
CA GLY A 274 -28.75 -7.78 -10.09
C GLY A 274 -29.70 -6.59 -10.16
N ASP A 275 -30.13 -6.06 -9.01
CA ASP A 275 -30.78 -4.75 -8.92
C ASP A 275 -29.91 -3.69 -9.61
N ILE A 276 -30.52 -2.97 -10.54
CA ILE A 276 -29.87 -1.88 -11.28
C ILE A 276 -30.11 -0.58 -10.53
N ASP A 277 -29.05 0.17 -10.22
CA ASP A 277 -29.17 1.53 -9.69
C ASP A 277 -29.13 2.51 -10.87
N PHE A 278 -30.32 2.83 -11.40
CA PHE A 278 -30.47 3.75 -12.52
C PHE A 278 -29.90 5.15 -12.25
N ASN A 279 -29.98 5.62 -11.00
CA ASN A 279 -29.44 6.93 -10.63
C ASN A 279 -27.91 6.91 -10.70
N ALA A 280 -27.27 5.85 -10.20
CA ALA A 280 -25.82 5.68 -10.29
C ALA A 280 -25.36 5.57 -11.76
N ARG A 281 -26.11 4.89 -12.62
CA ARG A 281 -25.78 4.78 -14.06
C ARG A 281 -25.93 6.09 -14.80
N GLU A 282 -27.01 6.82 -14.58
CA GLU A 282 -27.20 8.15 -15.16
C GLU A 282 -26.08 9.10 -14.73
N GLU A 283 -25.68 9.04 -13.46
CA GLU A 283 -24.57 9.82 -12.95
C GLU A 283 -23.23 9.42 -13.60
N MET A 284 -22.93 8.12 -13.69
CA MET A 284 -21.74 7.63 -14.39
C MET A 284 -21.68 8.12 -15.84
N GLN A 285 -22.82 8.07 -16.56
CA GLN A 285 -22.90 8.55 -17.94
C GLN A 285 -22.62 10.05 -18.06
N ARG A 286 -23.11 10.86 -17.11
CA ARG A 286 -22.84 12.31 -17.06
C ARG A 286 -21.40 12.62 -16.68
N LEU A 287 -20.81 11.82 -15.78
CA LEU A 287 -19.43 11.99 -15.31
C LEU A 287 -18.40 11.63 -16.38
N ASP A 288 -18.56 10.49 -17.06
CA ASP A 288 -17.69 10.04 -18.14
C ASP A 288 -18.41 9.02 -19.04
N GLY A 289 -18.87 9.48 -20.21
CA GLY A 289 -19.60 8.65 -21.16
C GLY A 289 -18.75 7.58 -21.86
N GLU A 290 -17.43 7.73 -21.94
CA GLU A 290 -16.56 6.71 -22.51
C GLU A 290 -16.30 5.58 -21.52
N LEU A 291 -15.92 5.94 -20.30
CA LEU A 291 -15.73 4.97 -19.22
C LEU A 291 -17.03 4.22 -18.91
N PHE A 292 -18.18 4.91 -18.95
CA PHE A 292 -19.49 4.29 -18.80
C PHE A 292 -19.81 3.26 -19.92
N ARG A 293 -19.43 3.54 -21.18
CA ARG A 293 -19.60 2.56 -22.27
C ARG A 293 -18.76 1.30 -22.04
N ARG A 294 -17.50 1.47 -21.60
CA ARG A 294 -16.61 0.34 -21.25
C ARG A 294 -17.20 -0.49 -20.11
N TYR A 295 -17.74 0.19 -19.10
CA TYR A 295 -18.47 -0.43 -18.01
C TYR A 295 -19.65 -1.30 -18.48
N LEU A 296 -20.52 -0.78 -19.36
CA LEU A 296 -21.63 -1.56 -19.93
C LEU A 296 -21.15 -2.77 -20.74
N ALA A 297 -20.10 -2.61 -21.54
CA ALA A 297 -19.53 -3.72 -22.31
C ALA A 297 -19.03 -4.86 -21.41
N VAL A 298 -18.42 -4.54 -20.26
CA VAL A 298 -18.03 -5.55 -19.26
C VAL A 298 -19.26 -6.25 -18.70
N LEU A 299 -20.34 -5.53 -18.39
CA LEU A 299 -21.59 -6.11 -17.88
C LEU A 299 -22.29 -7.04 -18.88
N GLU A 300 -22.17 -6.77 -20.18
CA GLU A 300 -22.71 -7.59 -21.27
C GLU A 300 -21.89 -8.87 -21.50
N SER A 301 -20.57 -8.80 -21.29
CA SER A 301 -19.66 -9.93 -21.53
C SER A 301 -19.62 -10.98 -20.40
N ARG A 302 -20.09 -10.64 -19.19
CA ARG A 302 -20.05 -11.56 -18.03
C ARG A 302 -21.21 -12.57 -18.09
N PRO A 303 -20.96 -13.89 -18.03
CA PRO A 303 -22.02 -14.88 -17.95
C PRO A 303 -22.73 -14.80 -16.59
N GLY A 304 -23.93 -14.22 -16.58
CA GLY A 304 -24.84 -14.09 -15.44
C GLY A 304 -26.29 -14.10 -15.91
N PRO A 305 -27.27 -14.42 -15.03
CA PRO A 305 -28.63 -14.79 -15.43
C PRO A 305 -29.26 -13.68 -16.28
N GLN A 306 -29.69 -14.06 -17.49
CA GLN A 306 -30.34 -13.25 -18.53
C GLN A 306 -30.75 -11.85 -18.04
N ARG A 307 -29.84 -10.89 -18.17
CA ARG A 307 -30.15 -9.47 -17.99
C ARG A 307 -31.00 -9.07 -19.19
N ILE A 308 -32.28 -8.77 -18.95
CA ILE A 308 -33.17 -8.18 -19.94
C ILE A 308 -32.61 -6.80 -20.29
N LEU A 309 -31.75 -6.76 -21.31
CA LEU A 309 -31.37 -5.56 -22.04
C LEU A 309 -32.40 -5.32 -23.16
N GLU A 310 -33.69 -5.28 -22.79
CA GLU A 310 -34.71 -4.79 -23.70
C GLU A 310 -35.14 -3.40 -23.25
N ARG A 311 -34.73 -2.41 -24.07
CA ARG A 311 -35.10 -0.99 -24.12
C ARG A 311 -34.16 -0.02 -23.41
N TRP A 312 -33.07 0.32 -24.11
CA TRP A 312 -32.62 1.70 -24.29
C TRP A 312 -32.36 1.93 -25.78
#